data_AF-A0A1I3V038-F1
#
_entry.id   AF-A0A1I3V038-F1
#
_cell.length_a   1.000
_cell.length_b   1.000
_cell.length_c   1.000
_cell.angle_alpha   90.00
_cell.angle_beta   90.00
_cell.angle_gamma   90.00
#
_symmetry.space_group_name_H-M   'P 1'
#
loop_
_entity.id
_entity.type
_entity.pdbx_description
1 polymer ?
#
loop_
_entity_poly.entity_id
_entity_poly.type
_entity_poly.pdbx_seq_one_letter_code
_entity_poly.pdbx_strand_id
1 'polypeptide(L)'
;MGIKMDKSSLNLFYRVGHLYTKQGLWYDKHGNFTGLIHRKFKFCLNSDLQMPFDNDCVGWLSATKTLNELFNWFTLEDIQELQQHDFVVWEYMVSNWKQHNGHWLINQETSIAIERITL
;
A
#
# COMPACT_ATOMS: atom_id res chain seq x y z
N MET A 1 -2.04 23.73 -20.88
CA MET A 1 -1.42 22.65 -21.67
C MET A 1 -1.80 21.35 -20.98
N GLY A 2 -2.88 20.70 -21.45
CA GLY A 2 -3.40 19.48 -20.81
C GLY A 2 -2.57 18.29 -21.27
N ILE A 3 -1.86 17.64 -20.36
CA ILE A 3 -1.18 16.38 -20.65
C ILE A 3 -2.28 15.36 -20.95
N LYS A 4 -2.39 14.94 -22.22
CA LYS A 4 -3.14 13.74 -22.58
C LYS A 4 -2.38 12.55 -21.99
N MET A 5 -2.77 12.11 -20.80
CA MET A 5 -2.37 10.79 -20.31
C MET A 5 -3.01 9.75 -21.22
N ASP A 6 -2.18 8.99 -21.92
CA ASP A 6 -2.62 7.81 -22.62
C ASP A 6 -3.13 6.80 -21.57
N LYS A 7 -4.42 6.46 -21.62
CA LYS A 7 -5.02 5.49 -20.69
C LYS A 7 -4.46 4.07 -20.90
N SER A 8 -3.78 3.80 -22.02
CA SER A 8 -3.17 2.49 -22.30
C SER A 8 -2.00 2.14 -21.36
N SER A 9 -1.45 3.13 -20.63
CA SER A 9 -0.35 2.94 -19.68
C SER A 9 -0.80 2.97 -18.21
N LEU A 10 -2.10 2.93 -17.91
CA LEU A 10 -2.61 2.92 -16.54
C LEU A 10 -2.85 1.50 -16.04
N ASN A 11 -2.45 1.23 -14.80
CA ASN A 11 -2.68 -0.05 -14.13
C ASN A 11 -3.35 0.16 -12.77
N LEU A 12 -4.08 -0.86 -12.32
CA LEU A 12 -4.68 -0.91 -10.99
C LEU A 12 -3.73 -1.59 -10.00
N PHE A 13 -3.70 -1.07 -8.79
CA PHE A 13 -2.91 -1.60 -7.68
C PHE A 13 -3.70 -1.51 -6.37
N TYR A 14 -3.42 -2.43 -5.45
CA TYR A 14 -4.07 -2.53 -4.15
C TYR A 14 -3.07 -2.38 -3.02
N ARG A 15 -3.44 -1.64 -1.98
CA ARG A 15 -2.60 -1.42 -0.80
C ARG A 15 -3.44 -1.19 0.44
N VAL A 16 -3.01 -1.77 1.57
CA VAL A 16 -3.52 -1.38 2.89
C VAL A 16 -2.99 -0.01 3.27
N GLY A 17 -3.90 0.89 3.65
CA GLY A 17 -3.54 2.21 4.14
C GLY A 17 -4.61 2.82 5.03
N HIS A 18 -4.19 3.75 5.88
CA HIS A 18 -5.11 4.45 6.77
C HIS A 18 -6.17 5.24 5.98
N LEU A 19 -7.40 5.26 6.48
CA LEU A 19 -8.58 5.79 5.81
C LEU A 19 -8.44 7.29 5.50
N TYR A 20 -7.86 8.07 6.40
CA TYR A 20 -7.78 9.53 6.24
C TYR A 20 -6.44 10.01 5.71
N THR A 21 -5.35 9.34 6.10
CA THR A 21 -3.98 9.79 5.82
C THR A 21 -3.30 8.99 4.72
N LYS A 22 -3.87 7.83 4.34
CA LYS A 22 -3.30 6.86 3.40
C LYS A 22 -1.92 6.33 3.80
N GLN A 23 -1.52 6.53 5.06
CA GLN A 23 -0.26 6.04 5.59
C GLN A 23 -0.25 4.50 5.64
N GLY A 24 0.92 3.89 5.46
CA GLY A 24 1.10 2.45 5.62
C GLY A 24 1.33 2.03 7.07
N LEU A 25 1.53 0.73 7.26
CA LEU A 25 1.74 0.12 8.59
C LEU A 25 3.22 0.10 9.03
N TRP A 26 4.17 0.09 8.10
CA TRP A 26 5.61 0.21 8.39
C TRP A 26 6.06 1.67 8.34
N TYR A 27 5.65 2.41 7.31
CA TYR A 27 6.09 3.78 7.07
C TYR A 27 4.90 4.70 6.81
N ASP A 28 5.04 5.95 7.25
CA ASP A 28 4.11 7.01 6.91
C ASP A 28 4.32 7.51 5.47
N LYS A 29 3.48 8.47 5.05
CA LYS A 29 3.56 9.09 3.71
C LYS A 29 4.83 9.92 3.47
N HIS A 30 5.65 10.14 4.48
CA HIS A 30 6.91 10.87 4.42
C HIS A 30 8.12 9.92 4.49
N GLY A 31 7.89 8.61 4.61
CA GLY A 31 8.93 7.60 4.76
C GLY A 31 9.45 7.43 6.19
N ASN A 32 8.80 8.03 7.19
CA ASN A 32 9.16 7.80 8.59
C ASN A 32 8.62 6.45 9.06
N PHE A 33 9.46 5.68 9.75
CA PHE A 33 9.06 4.41 10.33
C PHE A 33 8.04 4.62 11.46
N THR A 34 6.88 3.96 11.37
CA THR A 34 5.79 4.08 12.35
C THR A 34 5.84 2.97 13.40
N GLY A 35 6.36 1.80 13.03
CA GLY A 35 6.38 0.60 13.86
C GLY A 35 4.98 0.15 14.32
N LEU A 36 3.91 0.49 13.57
CA LEU A 36 2.54 0.14 13.93
C LEU A 36 2.29 -1.36 13.79
N ILE A 37 2.75 -1.95 12.69
CA ILE A 37 2.61 -3.38 12.41
C ILE A 37 3.21 -4.25 13.53
N HIS A 38 4.37 -3.85 14.06
CA HIS A 38 5.09 -4.59 15.10
C HIS A 38 4.55 -4.38 16.51
N ARG A 39 3.61 -3.46 16.71
CA ARG A 39 3.13 -3.07 18.04
C ARG A 39 1.62 -3.15 18.12
N LYS A 40 0.93 -2.20 17.50
CA LYS A 40 -0.54 -2.09 17.56
C LYS A 40 -1.22 -3.21 16.77
N PHE A 41 -0.63 -3.60 15.64
CA PHE A 41 -1.22 -4.58 14.71
C PHE A 41 -0.45 -5.91 14.70
N LYS A 42 -0.03 -6.35 15.89
CA LYS A 42 0.67 -7.63 16.09
C LYS A 42 -0.17 -8.87 15.72
N PHE A 43 -1.47 -8.70 15.52
CA PHE A 43 -2.32 -9.77 15.03
C PHE A 43 -2.07 -10.09 13.54
N CYS A 44 -1.53 -9.14 12.76
CA CYS A 44 -1.29 -9.35 11.34
C CYS A 44 -0.26 -10.46 11.10
N LEU A 45 -0.49 -11.27 10.06
CA LEU A 45 0.42 -12.33 9.61
C LEU A 45 1.87 -11.83 9.46
N ASN A 46 2.03 -10.65 8.88
CA ASN A 46 3.34 -10.04 8.63
C ASN A 46 3.86 -9.15 9.77
N SER A 47 3.31 -9.26 10.98
CA SER A 47 3.73 -8.41 12.11
C SER A 47 5.18 -8.61 12.56
N ASP A 48 5.80 -9.75 12.24
CA ASP A 48 7.22 -10.00 12.52
C ASP A 48 8.14 -9.67 11.33
N LEU A 49 7.59 -9.39 10.14
CA LEU A 49 8.37 -9.08 8.94
C LEU A 49 9.10 -7.75 9.09
N GLN A 50 10.41 -7.84 9.28
CA GLN A 50 11.28 -6.68 9.32
C GLN A 50 11.38 -6.04 7.93
N MET A 51 11.01 -4.77 7.82
CA MET A 51 11.32 -3.96 6.63
C MET A 51 12.39 -2.95 7.03
N PRO A 52 13.68 -3.22 6.76
CA PRO A 52 14.72 -2.23 6.96
C PRO A 52 14.52 -1.06 6.01
N PHE A 53 15.01 0.13 6.40
CA PHE A 53 14.94 1.31 5.57
C PHE A 53 15.69 1.12 4.26
N ASP A 54 15.08 1.56 3.16
CA ASP A 54 15.59 1.41 1.80
C ASP A 54 15.43 2.72 1.04
N ASN A 55 16.56 3.30 0.61
CA ASN A 55 16.58 4.56 -0.13
C ASN A 55 15.85 4.48 -1.47
N ASP A 56 15.82 3.31 -2.12
CA ASP A 56 15.17 3.14 -3.42
C ASP A 56 13.64 3.10 -3.33
N CYS A 57 13.12 2.96 -2.09
CA CYS A 57 11.69 2.99 -1.78
C CYS A 57 11.19 4.40 -1.39
N VAL A 58 12.08 5.38 -1.20
CA VAL A 58 11.66 6.76 -0.85
C VAL A 58 10.83 7.37 -2.00
N GLY A 59 9.62 7.85 -1.67
CA GLY A 59 8.66 8.34 -2.67
C GLY A 59 7.84 7.24 -3.37
N TRP A 60 8.00 5.99 -2.95
CA TRP A 60 7.27 4.84 -3.49
C TRP A 60 6.45 4.13 -2.42
N LEU A 61 5.39 3.46 -2.86
CA LEU A 61 4.42 2.77 -2.02
C LEU A 61 4.38 1.28 -2.42
N SER A 62 4.64 0.37 -1.48
CA SER A 62 4.47 -1.07 -1.72
C SER A 62 3.00 -1.42 -1.93
N ALA A 63 2.71 -2.06 -3.05
CA ALA A 63 1.35 -2.44 -3.45
C ALA A 63 1.37 -3.79 -4.17
N THR A 64 0.19 -4.30 -4.49
CA THR A 64 0.01 -5.53 -5.27
C THR A 64 -0.87 -5.26 -6.49
N LYS A 65 -0.80 -6.11 -7.52
CA LYS A 65 -1.66 -5.98 -8.71
C LYS A 65 -3.02 -6.61 -8.53
N THR A 66 -3.16 -7.51 -7.57
CA THR A 66 -4.44 -8.18 -7.26
C THR A 66 -4.69 -8.22 -5.76
N LEU A 67 -5.96 -8.37 -5.39
CA LEU A 67 -6.37 -8.61 -4.00
C LEU A 67 -5.80 -9.93 -3.46
N ASN A 68 -5.76 -10.99 -4.28
CA ASN A 68 -5.17 -12.26 -3.85
C ASN A 68 -3.68 -12.13 -3.49
N GLU A 69 -2.92 -11.35 -4.27
CA GLU A 69 -1.53 -11.04 -3.92
C GLU A 69 -1.44 -10.26 -2.59
N LEU A 70 -2.37 -9.32 -2.36
CA LEU A 70 -2.44 -8.59 -1.09
C LEU A 70 -2.76 -9.53 0.07
N PHE A 71 -3.60 -10.55 -0.18
CA PHE A 71 -3.99 -11.51 0.84
C PHE A 71 -2.86 -12.46 1.26
N ASN A 72 -1.80 -12.57 0.44
CA ASN A 72 -0.56 -13.21 0.86
C ASN A 72 0.23 -12.35 1.85
N TRP A 73 -0.07 -11.04 1.95
CA TRP A 73 0.58 -10.12 2.90
C TRP A 73 -0.27 -9.85 4.15
N PHE A 74 -1.58 -9.89 4.02
CA PHE A 74 -2.54 -9.70 5.09
C PHE A 74 -3.67 -10.68 4.87
N THR A 75 -3.95 -11.59 5.80
CA THR A 75 -5.09 -12.50 5.61
C THR A 75 -6.40 -11.70 5.53
N LEU A 76 -7.49 -12.35 5.11
CA LEU A 76 -8.79 -11.68 5.12
C LEU A 76 -9.17 -11.20 6.53
N GLU A 77 -8.88 -12.01 7.55
CA GLU A 77 -9.11 -11.68 8.95
C GLU A 77 -8.25 -10.49 9.41
N ASP A 78 -6.98 -10.42 8.97
CA ASP A 78 -6.12 -9.27 9.24
C ASP A 78 -6.74 -7.98 8.70
N ILE A 79 -7.24 -8.01 7.46
CA ILE A 79 -7.87 -6.86 6.81
C ILE A 79 -9.14 -6.44 7.54
N GLN A 80 -10.00 -7.39 7.92
CA GLN A 80 -11.24 -7.11 8.65
C GLN A 80 -10.97 -6.49 10.01
N GLU A 81 -9.96 -6.98 10.74
CA GLU A 81 -9.56 -6.37 12.01
C GLU A 81 -8.95 -4.99 11.78
N LEU A 82 -8.03 -4.83 10.82
CA LEU A 82 -7.43 -3.53 10.46
C LEU A 82 -8.49 -2.46 10.13
N GLN A 83 -9.60 -2.84 9.50
CA GLN A 83 -10.72 -1.94 9.22
C GLN A 83 -11.38 -1.39 10.49
N GLN A 84 -11.36 -2.11 11.62
CA GLN A 84 -11.81 -1.60 12.92
C GLN A 84 -10.87 -0.52 13.48
N HIS A 85 -9.66 -0.37 12.90
CA HIS A 85 -8.64 0.60 13.29
C HIS A 85 -8.39 1.65 12.21
N ASP A 86 -9.37 1.91 11.34
CA ASP A 86 -9.31 2.87 10.24
C ASP A 86 -8.27 2.53 9.16
N PHE A 87 -7.86 1.27 9.01
CA PHE A 87 -7.03 0.83 7.89
C PHE A 87 -7.86 0.04 6.89
N VAL A 88 -7.87 0.49 5.64
CA VAL A 88 -8.68 -0.09 4.56
C VAL A 88 -7.79 -0.52 3.40
N VAL A 89 -8.33 -1.36 2.52
CA VAL A 89 -7.68 -1.62 1.22
C VAL A 89 -8.06 -0.50 0.27
N TRP A 90 -7.05 0.21 -0.23
CA TRP A 90 -7.21 1.22 -1.27
C TRP A 90 -6.88 0.63 -2.63
N GLU A 91 -7.73 0.88 -3.61
CA GLU A 91 -7.43 0.70 -5.02
C GLU A 91 -6.84 2.00 -5.59
N TYR A 92 -5.74 1.87 -6.32
CA TYR A 92 -5.02 2.96 -6.94
C TYR A 92 -4.99 2.77 -8.46
N MET A 93 -5.26 3.85 -9.19
CA MET A 93 -4.93 3.98 -10.60
C MET A 93 -3.54 4.61 -10.73
N VAL A 94 -2.63 3.93 -11.40
CA VAL A 94 -1.20 4.23 -11.39
C VAL A 94 -0.63 4.29 -12.80
N SER A 95 0.17 5.31 -13.10
CA SER A 95 0.90 5.48 -14.38
C SER A 95 2.41 5.19 -14.28
N ASN A 96 2.97 5.15 -13.07
CA ASN A 96 4.39 4.90 -12.82
C ASN A 96 4.56 3.89 -11.67
N TRP A 97 5.09 2.71 -12.00
CA TRP A 97 5.35 1.63 -11.06
C TRP A 97 6.63 0.87 -11.46
N LYS A 98 7.24 0.19 -10.50
CA LYS A 98 8.42 -0.66 -10.72
C LYS A 98 8.36 -1.91 -9.83
N GLN A 99 9.12 -2.94 -10.20
CA GLN A 99 9.43 -4.02 -9.25
C GLN A 99 10.66 -3.65 -8.45
N HIS A 100 10.67 -4.06 -7.19
CA HIS A 100 11.82 -3.95 -6.30
C HIS A 100 11.76 -5.09 -5.28
N ASN A 101 12.84 -5.86 -5.16
CA ASN A 101 12.96 -6.94 -4.17
C ASN A 101 11.70 -7.83 -4.05
N GLY A 102 11.19 -8.30 -5.19
CA GLY A 102 10.08 -9.26 -5.25
C GLY A 102 8.67 -8.69 -5.03
N HIS A 103 8.50 -7.36 -4.95
CA HIS A 103 7.19 -6.75 -4.86
C HIS A 103 7.04 -5.50 -5.75
N TRP A 104 5.81 -5.01 -5.90
CA TRP A 104 5.52 -3.82 -6.68
C TRP A 104 5.60 -2.57 -5.84
N LEU A 105 6.20 -1.53 -6.42
CA LEU A 105 6.27 -0.18 -5.90
C LEU A 105 5.53 0.75 -6.86
N ILE A 106 4.58 1.52 -6.34
CA ILE A 106 3.85 2.56 -7.09
C ILE A 106 4.34 3.94 -6.66
N ASN A 107 4.51 4.85 -7.61
CA ASN A 107 5.01 6.19 -7.30
C ASN A 107 3.95 7.00 -6.55
N GLN A 108 4.30 7.58 -5.40
CA GLN A 108 3.35 8.26 -4.53
C GLN A 108 2.71 9.51 -5.16
N GLU A 109 3.44 10.23 -6.02
CA GLU A 109 2.98 11.49 -6.61
C GLU A 109 2.00 11.26 -7.77
N THR A 110 2.21 10.19 -8.53
CA THR A 110 1.41 9.90 -9.72
C THR A 110 0.26 8.93 -9.46
N SER A 111 0.21 8.30 -8.29
CA SER A 111 -0.83 7.31 -7.95
C SER A 111 -2.08 7.99 -7.41
N ILE A 112 -3.23 7.65 -8.00
CA ILE A 112 -4.52 8.21 -7.62
C ILE A 112 -5.33 7.13 -6.93
N ALA A 113 -5.64 7.31 -5.64
CA ALA A 113 -6.59 6.44 -4.93
C ALA A 113 -7.99 6.66 -5.52
N ILE A 114 -8.62 5.59 -6.00
CA ILE A 114 -9.91 5.65 -6.70
C ILE A 114 -11.06 5.09 -5.85
N GLU A 115 -10.81 4.01 -5.12
CA GLU A 115 -11.83 3.32 -4.34
C GLU A 115 -11.23 2.76 -3.04
N ARG A 116 -12.06 2.65 -2.02
CA ARG A 116 -11.76 1.90 -0.80
C ARG A 116 -12.61 0.63 -0.81
N ILE A 117 -12.00 -0.47 -0.45
CA ILE A 117 -12.64 -1.77 -0.37
C ILE A 117 -12.84 -2.08 1.11
N THR A 118 -14.09 -2.36 1.46
CA THR A 118 -14.51 -2.79 2.80
C THR A 118 -14.89 -4.25 2.69
N LEU A 119 -14.19 -5.10 3.43
CA LEU A 119 -14.43 -6.54 3.53
C LEU A 119 -14.99 -6.91 4.92
#